data_AF-A0A1C5KBS3-F1
#
_entry.id   AF-A0A1C5KBS3-F1
#
_cell.length_a   1.000
_cell.length_b   1.000
_cell.length_c   1.000
_cell.angle_alpha   90.00
_cell.angle_beta   90.00
_cell.angle_gamma   90.00
#
_symmetry.space_group_name_H-M   'P 1'
#
loop_
_entity.id
_entity.type
_entity.pdbx_description
1 polymer ?
#
loop_
_entity_poly.entity_id
_entity_poly.type
_entity_poly.pdbx_seq_one_letter_code
_entity_poly.pdbx_strand_id
1 'polypeptide(L)'
;MVPAPVYPPLVPDYAVPALTVAGLVVAVVSMVVFVWFCLGAPGVIRKHGRFPAVLLVVPVLVAVTAGGVAYLADRAAHARHDELGAAWSAQTRQIEERTITAVENAYGVEIVRYWFVPDEGSDRIEVKFPDGRMADCRLTAADGVLSLECPDGR
;
A
#
# COMPACT_ATOMS: atom_id res chain seq x y z
N MET A 1 22.18 -10.99 24.19
CA MET A 1 22.06 -11.08 22.71
C MET A 1 20.61 -11.37 22.40
N VAL A 2 19.96 -10.51 21.61
CA VAL A 2 18.53 -10.63 21.27
C VAL A 2 18.45 -10.95 19.77
N PRO A 3 17.63 -11.92 19.32
CA PRO A 3 17.48 -12.19 17.90
C PRO A 3 16.85 -10.99 17.18
N ALA A 4 17.27 -10.72 15.95
CA ALA A 4 16.64 -9.72 15.09
C ALA A 4 15.18 -10.11 14.78
N PRO A 5 14.27 -9.13 14.67
CA PRO A 5 12.89 -9.40 14.31
C PRO A 5 12.82 -9.97 12.88
N VAL A 6 11.95 -10.96 12.68
CA VAL A 6 11.66 -11.48 11.34
C VAL A 6 10.33 -10.90 10.89
N TYR A 7 10.36 -9.88 10.05
CA TYR A 7 9.14 -9.27 9.53
C TYR A 7 8.47 -10.13 8.46
N PRO A 8 7.12 -10.13 8.40
CA PRO A 8 6.40 -10.75 7.29
C PRO A 8 6.73 -10.03 5.97
N PRO A 9 6.68 -10.74 4.82
CA PRO A 9 6.99 -10.15 3.53
C PRO A 9 6.12 -8.91 3.27
N LEU A 10 6.72 -7.89 2.64
CA LEU A 10 6.02 -6.66 2.26
C LEU A 10 4.77 -7.00 1.43
N VAL A 11 3.65 -6.38 1.78
CA VAL A 11 2.44 -6.46 0.95
C VAL A 11 2.78 -5.79 -0.38
N PRO A 12 2.69 -6.49 -1.53
CA PRO A 12 3.06 -5.91 -2.81
C PRO A 12 2.21 -4.68 -3.10
N ASP A 13 2.86 -3.60 -3.54
CA ASP A 13 2.15 -2.38 -3.95
C ASP A 13 1.17 -2.72 -5.07
N TYR A 14 -0.09 -2.28 -4.90
CA TYR A 14 -1.08 -2.37 -5.97
C TYR A 14 -0.69 -1.40 -7.08
N ALA A 15 0.03 -1.88 -8.08
CA ALA A 15 0.05 -1.24 -9.38
C ALA A 15 -1.29 -1.56 -10.06
N VAL A 16 -2.12 -0.53 -10.28
CA VAL A 16 -3.31 -0.67 -11.12
C VAL A 16 -2.83 -1.24 -12.47
N PRO A 17 -3.32 -2.41 -12.93
CA PRO A 17 -2.80 -3.01 -14.13
C PRO A 17 -2.98 -2.04 -15.30
N ALA A 18 -1.93 -1.87 -16.12
CA ALA A 18 -1.94 -0.91 -17.24
C ALA A 18 -3.12 -1.13 -18.20
N LEU A 19 -3.66 -2.34 -18.25
CA LEU A 19 -4.86 -2.72 -19.00
C LEU A 19 -6.13 -2.00 -18.54
N THR A 20 -6.29 -1.72 -17.24
CA THR A 20 -7.45 -1.00 -16.70
C THR A 20 -7.42 0.47 -17.11
N VAL A 21 -6.23 1.09 -17.07
CA VAL A 21 -6.01 2.48 -17.53
C VAL A 21 -6.19 2.59 -19.03
N ALA A 22 -5.62 1.66 -19.80
CA ALA A 22 -5.80 1.61 -21.25
C ALA A 22 -7.28 1.43 -21.63
N GLY A 23 -8.00 0.55 -20.92
CA GLY A 23 -9.44 0.35 -21.10
C GLY A 23 -10.26 1.61 -20.82
N LEU A 24 -9.93 2.34 -19.73
CA LEU A 24 -10.57 3.63 -19.41
C LEU A 24 -10.31 4.67 -20.50
N VAL A 25 -9.07 4.79 -20.99
CA VAL A 25 -8.71 5.72 -22.06
C VAL A 25 -9.47 5.41 -23.34
N VAL A 26 -9.54 4.14 -23.75
CA VAL A 26 -10.29 3.71 -24.94
C VAL A 26 -11.79 4.01 -24.78
N ALA A 27 -12.36 3.79 -23.59
CA ALA A 27 -13.76 4.10 -23.32
C ALA A 27 -14.04 5.61 -23.40
N VAL A 28 -13.19 6.44 -22.81
CA VAL A 28 -13.32 7.91 -22.87
C VAL A 28 -13.18 8.42 -24.31
N VAL A 29 -12.18 7.95 -25.05
CA VAL A 29 -11.99 8.34 -26.47
C VAL A 29 -13.20 7.93 -27.31
N SER A 30 -13.73 6.72 -27.10
CA SER A 30 -14.93 6.24 -27.81
C SER A 30 -16.15 7.11 -27.48
N MET A 31 -16.33 7.51 -26.22
CA MET A 31 -17.42 8.39 -25.80
C MET A 31 -17.30 9.79 -26.41
N VAL A 32 -16.10 10.36 -26.48
CA VAL A 32 -15.84 11.67 -27.09
C VAL A 32 -16.12 11.65 -28.59
N VAL A 33 -15.63 10.62 -29.30
CA VAL A 33 -15.91 10.43 -30.74
C VAL A 33 -17.41 10.26 -30.99
N PHE A 34 -18.10 9.56 -30.10
CA PHE A 34 -19.55 9.36 -30.16
C PHE A 34 -20.34 10.66 -29.95
N VAL A 35 -20.00 11.45 -28.94
CA VAL A 35 -20.61 12.78 -28.69
C VAL A 35 -20.37 13.70 -29.89
N TRP A 36 -19.16 13.66 -30.47
CA TRP A 36 -18.84 14.41 -31.68
C TRP A 36 -19.69 13.97 -32.88
N PHE A 37 -19.93 12.67 -33.06
CA PHE A 37 -20.84 12.16 -34.10
C PHE A 37 -22.30 12.59 -33.88
N CYS A 38 -22.75 12.63 -32.62
CA CYS A 38 -24.11 13.04 -32.25
C CYS A 38 -24.33 14.56 -32.43
N LEU A 39 -23.34 15.39 -32.09
CA LEU A 39 -23.42 16.85 -32.19
C LEU A 39 -23.00 17.39 -33.57
N GLY A 40 -22.10 16.69 -34.25
CA GLY A 40 -21.47 17.12 -35.50
C GLY A 40 -22.16 16.66 -36.78
N ALA A 41 -23.25 15.88 -36.71
CA ALA A 41 -23.93 15.36 -37.90
C ALA A 41 -25.34 15.95 -38.14
N PRO A 42 -25.52 17.28 -38.30
CA PRO A 42 -26.76 17.80 -38.89
C PRO A 42 -26.95 17.40 -40.37
N GLY A 43 -25.90 16.86 -41.03
CA GLY A 43 -25.94 16.47 -42.45
C GLY A 43 -26.26 15.00 -42.77
N VAL A 44 -25.96 14.04 -41.87
CA VAL A 44 -26.05 12.59 -42.20
C VAL A 44 -27.43 12.01 -41.88
N ILE A 45 -28.08 12.47 -40.82
CA ILE A 45 -29.37 11.95 -40.34
C ILE A 45 -30.52 12.28 -41.31
N ARG A 46 -30.39 13.34 -42.13
CA ARG A 46 -31.41 13.73 -43.12
C ARG A 46 -31.45 12.87 -44.38
N LYS A 47 -30.41 12.08 -44.68
CA LYS A 47 -30.32 11.33 -45.96
C LYS A 47 -30.65 9.84 -45.85
N HIS A 48 -30.51 9.25 -44.66
CA HIS A 48 -30.83 7.85 -44.39
C HIS A 48 -31.79 7.77 -43.20
N GLY A 49 -33.09 7.73 -43.47
CA GLY A 49 -34.19 7.88 -42.53
C GLY A 49 -34.37 6.80 -41.45
N ARG A 50 -33.30 6.18 -40.98
CA ARG A 50 -33.25 5.31 -39.79
C ARG A 50 -31.78 5.07 -39.44
N PHE A 51 -31.21 5.90 -38.57
CA PHE A 51 -29.97 5.52 -37.89
C PHE A 51 -30.34 4.39 -36.92
N PRO A 52 -29.81 3.16 -37.05
CA PRO A 52 -30.28 2.06 -36.25
C PRO A 52 -29.92 2.31 -34.79
N ALA A 53 -30.93 2.49 -33.94
CA ALA A 53 -30.76 2.73 -32.50
C ALA A 53 -29.89 1.65 -31.80
N VAL A 54 -29.79 0.46 -32.40
CA VAL A 54 -28.87 -0.61 -31.98
C VAL A 54 -27.40 -0.16 -31.98
N LEU A 55 -26.97 0.66 -32.95
CA LEU A 55 -25.61 1.25 -32.96
C LEU A 55 -25.40 2.28 -31.85
N LEU A 56 -26.46 2.85 -31.25
CA LEU A 56 -26.38 3.78 -30.13
C LEU A 56 -26.40 3.05 -28.77
N VAL A 57 -27.27 2.05 -28.64
CA VAL A 57 -27.57 1.39 -27.37
C VAL A 57 -26.48 0.39 -26.97
N VAL A 58 -25.95 -0.37 -27.93
CA VAL A 58 -24.94 -1.40 -27.68
C VAL A 58 -23.63 -0.83 -27.10
N PRO A 59 -22.97 0.18 -27.70
CA PRO A 59 -21.71 0.69 -27.15
C PRO A 59 -21.88 1.37 -25.78
N VAL A 60 -23.01 2.02 -25.53
CA VAL A 60 -23.31 2.64 -24.22
C VAL A 60 -23.51 1.57 -23.16
N LEU A 61 -24.28 0.50 -23.44
CA LEU A 61 -24.44 -0.62 -22.52
C LEU A 61 -23.12 -1.32 -22.23
N VAL A 62 -22.29 -1.55 -23.25
CA VAL A 62 -20.96 -2.15 -23.08
C VAL A 62 -20.06 -1.24 -22.22
N ALA A 63 -20.07 0.08 -22.43
CA ALA A 63 -19.29 1.01 -21.62
C ALA A 63 -19.74 1.06 -20.15
N VAL A 64 -21.05 1.09 -19.89
CA VAL A 64 -21.60 1.11 -18.53
C VAL A 64 -21.35 -0.21 -17.81
N THR A 65 -21.56 -1.35 -18.49
CA THR A 65 -21.29 -2.67 -17.90
C THR A 65 -19.80 -2.89 -17.67
N ALA A 66 -18.92 -2.51 -18.60
CA ALA A 66 -17.48 -2.59 -18.42
C ALA A 66 -16.98 -1.68 -17.29
N GLY A 67 -17.50 -0.45 -17.20
CA GLY A 67 -17.18 0.47 -16.11
C GLY A 67 -17.65 -0.03 -14.75
N GLY A 68 -18.86 -0.59 -14.67
CA GLY A 68 -19.39 -1.20 -13.44
C GLY A 68 -18.60 -2.43 -12.99
N VAL A 69 -18.21 -3.31 -13.92
CA VAL A 69 -17.37 -4.48 -13.63
C VAL A 69 -15.97 -4.06 -13.18
N ALA A 70 -15.36 -3.08 -13.85
CA ALA A 70 -14.05 -2.56 -13.46
C ALA A 70 -14.09 -1.92 -12.07
N TYR A 71 -15.12 -1.14 -11.75
CA TYR A 71 -15.29 -0.52 -10.43
C TYR A 71 -15.47 -1.56 -9.31
N LEU A 72 -16.25 -2.61 -9.55
CA LEU A 72 -16.45 -3.68 -8.58
C LEU A 72 -15.19 -4.52 -8.38
N ALA A 73 -14.46 -4.82 -9.46
CA ALA A 73 -13.19 -5.53 -9.39
C ALA A 73 -12.12 -4.72 -8.64
N ASP A 74 -12.07 -3.41 -8.89
CA ASP A 74 -11.15 -2.50 -8.23
C ASP A 74 -11.46 -2.39 -6.74
N ARG A 75 -12.73 -2.23 -6.34
CA ARG A 75 -13.10 -2.22 -4.92
C ARG A 75 -12.81 -3.54 -4.20
N ALA A 76 -13.09 -4.68 -4.83
CA ALA A 76 -12.83 -5.99 -4.23
C ALA A 76 -11.33 -6.25 -4.05
N ALA A 77 -10.51 -5.73 -4.97
CA ALA A 77 -9.06 -5.74 -4.89
C ALA A 77 -8.58 -4.87 -3.72
N HIS A 78 -9.00 -3.60 -3.66
CA HIS A 78 -8.63 -2.68 -2.58
C HIS A 78 -9.00 -3.21 -1.19
N ALA A 79 -10.22 -3.74 -1.02
CA ALA A 79 -10.63 -4.30 0.27
C ALA A 79 -9.70 -5.43 0.75
N ARG A 80 -9.23 -6.30 -0.17
CA ARG A 80 -8.28 -7.36 0.18
C ARG A 80 -6.91 -6.83 0.56
N HIS A 81 -6.42 -5.76 -0.08
CA HIS A 81 -5.15 -5.16 0.31
C HIS A 81 -5.24 -4.38 1.61
N ASP A 82 -6.35 -3.72 1.88
CA ASP A 82 -6.59 -3.07 3.16
C ASP A 82 -6.61 -4.11 4.29
N GLU A 83 -7.25 -5.27 4.06
CA GLU A 83 -7.22 -6.39 5.01
C GLU A 83 -5.81 -6.96 5.20
N LEU A 84 -5.05 -7.18 4.12
CA LEU A 84 -3.68 -7.68 4.18
C LEU A 84 -2.73 -6.68 4.84
N GLY A 85 -2.87 -5.39 4.55
CA GLY A 85 -2.09 -4.30 5.16
C GLY A 85 -2.41 -4.11 6.64
N ALA A 86 -3.69 -4.20 7.01
CA ALA A 86 -4.11 -4.18 8.41
C ALA A 86 -3.57 -5.40 9.18
N ALA A 87 -3.65 -6.60 8.59
CA ALA A 87 -3.09 -7.81 9.18
C ALA A 87 -1.56 -7.74 9.32
N TRP A 88 -0.87 -7.24 8.29
CA TRP A 88 0.58 -7.05 8.29
C TRP A 88 1.00 -6.06 9.38
N SER A 89 0.38 -4.87 9.44
CA SER A 89 0.71 -3.87 10.47
C SER A 89 0.44 -4.35 11.89
N ALA A 90 -0.63 -5.12 12.12
CA ALA A 90 -0.90 -5.74 13.41
C ALA A 90 0.16 -6.77 13.80
N GLN A 91 0.62 -7.60 12.86
CA GLN A 91 1.70 -8.57 13.11
C GLN A 91 3.03 -7.88 13.36
N THR A 92 3.39 -6.88 12.56
CA THR A 92 4.60 -6.07 12.72
C THR A 92 4.63 -5.43 14.10
N ARG A 93 3.54 -4.79 14.55
CA ARG A 93 3.46 -4.20 15.89
C ARG A 93 3.67 -5.24 17.00
N GLN A 94 3.07 -6.44 16.88
CA GLN A 94 3.29 -7.49 17.87
C GLN A 94 4.74 -8.00 17.91
N ILE A 95 5.40 -8.07 16.75
CA ILE A 95 6.81 -8.46 16.66
C ILE A 95 7.69 -7.38 17.28
N GLU A 96 7.44 -6.11 16.97
CA GLU A 96 8.13 -4.95 17.56
C GLU A 96 7.99 -4.94 19.08
N GLU A 97 6.78 -5.02 19.63
CA GLU A 97 6.52 -5.02 21.08
C GLU A 97 7.26 -6.15 21.80
N ARG A 98 7.25 -7.37 21.23
CA ARG A 98 8.00 -8.51 21.78
C ARG A 98 9.51 -8.29 21.73
N THR A 99 10.00 -7.70 20.65
CA THR A 99 11.43 -7.46 20.46
C THR A 99 11.93 -6.35 21.37
N ILE A 100 11.16 -5.26 21.51
CA ILE A 100 11.37 -4.19 22.50
C ILE A 100 11.50 -4.79 23.89
N THR A 101 10.49 -5.56 24.32
CA THR A 101 10.50 -6.20 25.64
C THR A 101 11.71 -7.13 25.81
N ALA A 102 12.11 -7.85 24.76
CA ALA A 102 13.30 -8.71 24.81
C ALA A 102 14.61 -7.92 24.93
N VAL A 103 14.73 -6.78 24.24
CA VAL A 103 15.87 -5.85 24.35
C VAL A 103 15.93 -5.24 25.75
N GLU A 104 14.80 -4.73 26.25
CA GLU A 104 14.70 -4.16 27.60
C GLU A 104 15.13 -5.17 28.68
N ASN A 105 14.65 -6.42 28.59
CA ASN A 105 15.01 -7.47 29.53
C ASN A 105 16.47 -7.93 29.39
N ALA A 106 17.00 -8.01 28.18
CA ALA A 106 18.36 -8.50 27.94
C ALA A 106 19.44 -7.49 28.34
N TYR A 107 19.18 -6.19 28.15
CA TYR A 107 20.12 -5.12 28.45
C TYR A 107 19.78 -4.35 29.73
N GLY A 108 18.65 -4.66 30.38
CA GLY A 108 18.21 -4.04 31.63
C GLY A 108 17.88 -2.56 31.48
N VAL A 109 17.33 -2.15 30.33
CA VAL A 109 17.00 -0.75 30.00
C VAL A 109 15.51 -0.60 29.69
N GLU A 110 14.99 0.62 29.74
CA GLU A 110 13.64 1.00 29.32
C GLU A 110 13.73 1.86 28.05
N ILE A 111 13.01 1.51 26.99
CA ILE A 111 13.05 2.26 25.73
C ILE A 111 12.03 3.41 25.82
N VAL A 112 12.52 4.66 25.79
CA VAL A 112 11.70 5.85 26.11
C VAL A 112 10.84 6.30 24.92
N ARG A 113 11.29 6.02 23.69
CA ARG A 113 10.61 6.45 22.47
C ARG A 113 10.25 5.26 21.59
N TYR A 114 9.00 5.22 21.14
CA TYR A 114 8.56 4.23 20.15
C TYR A 114 9.41 4.37 18.88
N TRP A 115 10.02 3.27 18.48
CA TRP A 115 11.01 3.16 17.42
C TRP A 115 10.67 1.98 16.52
N PHE A 116 11.12 2.05 15.29
CA PHE A 116 11.07 0.93 14.38
C PHE A 116 12.29 0.06 14.66
N VAL A 117 12.09 -1.23 14.97
CA VAL A 117 13.23 -2.12 15.24
C VAL A 117 13.88 -2.49 13.91
N PRO A 118 15.15 -2.13 13.67
CA PRO A 118 15.81 -2.46 12.41
C PRO A 118 15.95 -3.99 12.28
N ASP A 119 15.58 -4.52 11.13
CA ASP A 119 15.86 -5.90 10.72
C ASP A 119 17.28 -6.03 10.11
N GLU A 120 17.79 -4.96 9.51
CA GLU A 120 19.19 -4.82 9.08
C GLU A 120 19.73 -3.40 9.33
N GLY A 121 21.03 -3.28 9.60
CA GLY A 121 21.70 -1.98 9.72
C GLY A 121 21.74 -1.45 11.16
N SER A 122 21.77 -0.12 11.34
CA SER A 122 21.85 0.49 12.66
C SER A 122 20.95 1.71 12.79
N ASP A 123 20.29 1.85 13.93
CA ASP A 123 19.46 3.01 14.27
C ASP A 123 19.81 3.56 15.66
N ARG A 124 19.40 4.80 15.94
CA ARG A 124 19.61 5.48 17.23
C ARG A 124 18.38 5.42 18.10
N ILE A 125 18.57 5.07 19.36
CA ILE A 125 17.52 5.02 20.36
C ILE A 125 17.88 5.69 21.66
N GLU A 126 16.88 6.37 22.20
CA GLU A 126 16.91 6.86 23.56
C GLU A 126 16.44 5.77 24.53
N VAL A 127 17.35 5.37 25.41
CA VAL A 127 17.09 4.41 26.47
C VAL A 127 17.24 5.06 27.83
N LYS A 128 16.51 4.53 28.80
CA LYS A 128 16.60 4.88 30.21
C LYS A 128 17.11 3.68 31.00
N PHE A 129 18.20 3.91 31.70
CA PHE A 129 18.84 2.94 32.57
C PHE A 129 18.11 2.82 33.91
N PRO A 130 18.33 1.72 34.68
CA PRO A 130 17.66 1.51 35.96
C PRO A 130 18.11 2.51 37.04
N ASP A 131 19.25 3.17 36.84
CA ASP A 131 19.72 4.30 37.64
C ASP A 131 19.00 5.63 37.33
N GLY A 132 18.09 5.63 36.36
CA GLY A 132 17.32 6.78 35.90
C GLY A 132 18.05 7.66 34.88
N ARG A 133 19.28 7.34 34.48
CA ARG A 133 19.98 8.06 33.41
C ARG A 133 19.38 7.74 32.05
N MET A 134 19.38 8.73 31.17
CA MET A 134 19.00 8.57 29.76
C MET A 134 20.24 8.66 28.89
N ALA A 135 20.32 7.84 27.84
CA ALA A 135 21.37 7.91 26.84
C ALA A 135 20.83 7.62 25.44
N ASP A 136 21.44 8.26 24.44
CA ASP A 136 21.25 7.95 23.03
C ASP A 136 22.23 6.82 22.66
N CYS A 137 21.70 5.61 22.48
CA CYS A 137 22.44 4.41 22.13
C CYS A 137 22.18 4.02 20.67
N ARG A 138 23.14 3.32 20.06
CA ARG A 138 22.98 2.74 18.72
C ARG A 138 22.56 1.29 18.86
N LEU A 139 21.43 0.91 18.28
CA LEU A 139 21.10 -0.51 18.07
C LEU A 139 21.55 -0.92 16.67
N THR A 140 22.28 -2.03 16.58
CA THR A 140 22.72 -2.60 15.31
C THR A 140 22.12 -4.00 15.15
N ALA A 141 21.49 -4.24 14.00
CA ALA A 141 21.04 -5.53 13.54
C ALA A 141 22.08 -6.07 12.54
N ALA A 142 22.85 -7.07 12.97
CA ALA A 142 23.86 -7.74 12.15
C ALA A 142 23.81 -9.26 12.39
N ASP A 143 23.94 -10.04 11.33
CA ASP A 143 23.95 -11.52 11.37
C ASP A 143 22.75 -12.13 12.13
N GLY A 144 21.58 -11.48 12.05
CA GLY A 144 20.36 -11.93 12.74
C GLY A 144 20.34 -11.68 14.25
N VAL A 145 21.23 -10.83 14.77
CA VAL A 145 21.33 -10.48 16.19
C VAL A 145 21.29 -8.96 16.38
N LEU A 146 20.61 -8.53 17.43
CA LEU A 146 20.57 -7.14 17.89
C LEU A 146 21.62 -6.90 18.97
N SER A 147 22.54 -5.96 18.70
CA SER A 147 23.51 -5.42 19.66
C SER A 147 23.17 -3.97 20.00
N LEU A 148 23.29 -3.61 21.27
CA LEU A 148 23.10 -2.25 21.76
C LEU A 148 24.46 -1.66 22.16
N GLU A 149 24.82 -0.53 21.56
CA GLU A 149 26.05 0.21 21.83
C GLU A 149 25.73 1.60 22.39
N CYS A 150 26.02 1.82 23.67
CA CYS A 150 25.82 3.10 24.33
C CYS A 150 27.15 3.87 24.44
N PRO A 151 27.18 5.19 24.16
CA PRO A 151 28.41 5.99 24.13
C PRO A 151 29.17 6.05 25.47
N ASP A 152 28.51 5.72 26.59
CA ASP A 152 29.10 5.77 27.93
C ASP A 152 29.67 4.42 28.44
N GLY A 153 29.70 3.36 27.63
CA GLY A 153 30.50 2.16 27.90
C GLY A 153 30.27 1.47 29.25
N ARG A 154 29.02 1.39 29.72
CA ARG A 154 28.59 0.51 30.82
C ARG A 154 27.20 -0.05 30.59
#